data_AF-A0A5C5RY23-F1
#
_entry.id   AF-A0A5C5RY23-F1
#
_cell.length_a   1.000
_cell.length_b   1.000
_cell.length_c   1.000
_cell.angle_alpha   90.00
_cell.angle_beta   90.00
_cell.angle_gamma   90.00
#
_symmetry.space_group_name_H-M   'P 1'
#
loop_
_entity.id
_entity.type
_entity.pdbx_description
1 polymer ?
#
loop_
_entity_poly.entity_id
_entity_poly.type
_entity_poly.pdbx_seq_one_letter_code
_entity_poly.pdbx_strand_id
1 'polypeptide(L)'
;MGEYGFGEAGEALWVAISAAYHVDSSNEVLVVQACRIADQAERVNDALRDGSPLMVENHRGDLVASPLVVELRNLASTLKQLFAALGISKLERYAGSSRPRGPAGQIIDKARSKIDLQREIAEKKAELAAIDDMDRFLAGELD
;
A
#
# COMPACT_ATOMS: atom_id res chain seq x y z
N MET A 1 15.83 11.16 -12.32
CA MET A 1 14.52 11.82 -12.38
C MET A 1 13.77 11.19 -13.54
N GLY A 2 12.73 10.40 -13.27
CA GLY A 2 11.97 9.70 -14.31
C GLY A 2 11.25 10.67 -15.24
N GLU A 3 10.88 10.18 -16.42
CA GLU A 3 10.31 10.92 -17.58
C GLU A 3 9.15 11.87 -17.23
N TYR A 4 8.43 11.62 -16.15
CA TYR A 4 7.23 12.36 -15.74
C TYR A 4 7.36 13.17 -14.43
N GLY A 5 8.52 13.11 -13.76
CA GLY A 5 8.76 13.88 -12.52
C GLY A 5 7.90 13.46 -11.32
N PHE A 6 7.52 12.18 -11.23
CA PHE A 6 6.74 11.64 -10.11
C PHE A 6 7.54 11.64 -8.79
N GLY A 7 6.80 11.69 -7.69
CA GLY A 7 7.29 11.29 -6.37
C GLY A 7 7.28 9.77 -6.21
N GLU A 8 7.64 9.29 -5.01
CA GLU A 8 7.80 7.86 -4.74
C GLU A 8 6.49 7.07 -4.94
N ALA A 9 5.36 7.59 -4.46
CA ALA A 9 4.06 6.94 -4.58
C ALA A 9 3.59 6.87 -6.05
N GLY A 10 3.74 7.95 -6.80
CA GLY A 10 3.41 8.03 -8.22
C GLY A 10 4.30 7.13 -9.06
N GLU A 11 5.61 7.08 -8.78
CA GLU A 11 6.55 6.20 -9.46
C GLU A 11 6.23 4.72 -9.19
N ALA A 12 5.93 4.37 -7.94
CA ALA A 12 5.51 3.02 -7.58
C ALA A 12 4.22 2.60 -8.31
N LEU A 13 3.24 3.50 -8.43
CA LEU A 13 1.99 3.24 -9.16
C LEU A 13 2.24 3.07 -10.67
N TRP A 14 3.05 3.94 -11.27
CA TRP A 14 3.43 3.84 -12.68
C TRP A 14 4.09 2.50 -12.99
N VAL A 15 5.08 2.11 -12.19
CA VAL A 15 5.77 0.82 -12.35
C VAL A 15 4.79 -0.35 -12.20
N ALA A 16 3.90 -0.31 -11.22
CA ALA A 16 2.93 -1.39 -10.99
C ALA A 16 1.96 -1.57 -12.17
N ILE A 17 1.44 -0.47 -12.74
CA ILE A 17 0.50 -0.51 -13.87
C ILE A 17 1.24 -0.92 -15.14
N SER A 18 2.33 -0.25 -15.48
CA SER A 18 3.09 -0.49 -16.72
C SER A 18 3.76 -1.87 -16.77
N ALA A 19 4.04 -2.49 -15.61
CA ALA A 19 4.52 -3.86 -15.56
C ALA A 19 3.43 -4.92 -15.80
N ALA A 20 2.18 -4.63 -15.40
CA ALA A 20 1.09 -5.59 -15.43
C ALA A 20 0.18 -5.48 -16.66
N TYR A 21 0.07 -4.28 -17.24
CA TYR A 21 -0.91 -3.95 -18.26
C TYR A 21 -0.27 -3.26 -19.47
N HIS A 22 -0.81 -3.53 -20.64
CA HIS A 22 -0.53 -2.73 -21.83
C HIS A 22 -1.27 -1.40 -21.72
N VAL A 23 -0.52 -0.30 -21.64
CA VAL A 23 -1.05 1.06 -21.57
C VAL A 23 -0.82 1.72 -22.92
N ASP A 24 -1.89 1.92 -23.69
CA ASP A 24 -1.82 2.71 -24.92
C ASP A 24 -1.71 4.21 -24.60
N SER A 25 -1.39 5.01 -25.62
CA SER A 25 -1.21 6.46 -25.49
C SER A 25 -2.44 7.21 -24.98
N SER A 26 -3.66 6.70 -25.22
CA SER A 26 -4.89 7.33 -24.74
C SER A 26 -5.10 7.09 -23.24
N ASN A 27 -4.73 5.90 -22.76
CA ASN A 27 -4.79 5.52 -21.36
C ASN A 27 -3.60 6.06 -20.56
N GLU A 28 -2.45 6.26 -21.19
CA GLU A 28 -1.25 6.79 -20.56
C GLU A 28 -1.51 8.14 -19.85
N VAL A 29 -2.25 9.04 -20.49
CA VAL A 29 -2.61 10.34 -19.90
C VAL A 29 -3.35 10.17 -18.57
N LEU A 30 -4.29 9.22 -18.50
CA LEU A 30 -5.06 8.93 -17.29
C LEU A 30 -4.20 8.26 -16.22
N VAL A 31 -3.29 7.37 -16.60
CA VAL A 31 -2.33 6.74 -15.67
C VAL A 31 -1.40 7.80 -15.08
N VAL A 32 -0.89 8.73 -15.89
CA VAL A 32 -0.05 9.85 -15.42
C VAL A 32 -0.81 10.72 -14.41
N GLN A 33 -2.08 11.03 -14.64
CA GLN A 33 -2.88 11.78 -13.65
C GLN A 33 -3.10 10.98 -12.36
N ALA A 34 -3.35 9.68 -12.46
CA ALA A 34 -3.48 8.81 -11.29
C ALA A 34 -2.19 8.80 -10.46
N CYS A 35 -1.01 8.77 -11.10
CA CYS A 35 0.29 8.83 -10.42
C CYS A 35 0.49 10.15 -9.67
N ARG A 36 0.13 11.29 -10.29
CA ARG A 36 0.20 12.61 -9.64
C ARG A 36 -0.74 12.73 -8.44
N ILE A 37 -1.94 12.15 -8.54
CA ILE A 37 -2.90 12.11 -7.42
C ILE A 37 -2.37 11.22 -6.29
N ALA A 38 -1.72 10.10 -6.62
CA ALA A 38 -1.07 9.25 -5.62
C ALA A 38 0.02 10.01 -4.86
N ASP A 39 0.89 10.75 -5.56
CA ASP A 39 1.89 11.63 -4.92
C ASP A 39 1.25 12.67 -4.01
N GLN A 40 0.18 13.31 -4.47
CA GLN A 40 -0.52 14.32 -3.67
C GLN A 40 -1.19 13.70 -2.44
N ALA A 41 -1.75 12.50 -2.55
CA ALA A 41 -2.35 11.78 -1.43
C ALA A 41 -1.28 11.41 -0.38
N GLU A 42 -0.10 10.98 -0.81
CA GLU A 42 0.99 10.66 0.12
C GLU A 42 1.47 11.91 0.87
N ARG A 43 1.61 13.05 0.19
CA ARG A 43 1.94 14.33 0.84
C ARG A 43 0.92 14.73 1.93
N VAL A 44 -0.36 14.49 1.70
CA VAL A 44 -1.42 14.76 2.69
C VAL A 44 -1.35 13.75 3.85
N ASN A 45 -1.11 12.48 3.54
CA ASN A 45 -0.90 11.44 4.55
C ASN A 45 0.31 11.72 5.44
N ASP A 46 1.42 12.18 4.87
CA ASP A 46 2.63 12.54 5.61
C ASP A 46 2.35 13.71 6.55
N ALA A 47 1.69 14.76 6.07
CA ALA A 47 1.29 15.89 6.91
C ALA A 47 0.37 15.46 8.09
N LEU A 48 -0.52 14.50 7.85
CA LEU A 48 -1.37 13.91 8.90
C LEU A 48 -0.55 13.04 9.88
N ARG A 49 0.43 12.27 9.37
CA ARG A 49 1.32 11.43 10.17
C ARG A 49 2.25 12.24 11.05
N ASP A 50 2.73 13.37 10.55
CA ASP A 50 3.66 14.28 11.24
C ASP A 50 3.00 15.13 12.33
N GLY A 51 1.72 14.87 12.64
CA GLY A 51 1.04 15.40 13.83
C GLY A 51 -0.04 16.43 13.55
N SER A 52 -0.47 16.61 12.29
CA SER A 52 -1.65 17.44 12.02
C SER A 52 -2.89 16.84 12.68
N PRO A 53 -3.71 17.64 13.40
CA PRO A 53 -4.87 17.12 14.11
C PRO A 53 -5.95 16.65 13.12
N LEU A 54 -6.64 15.56 13.46
CA LEU A 54 -7.74 15.02 12.64
C LEU A 54 -9.01 15.87 12.72
N MET A 55 -9.16 16.62 13.81
CA MET A 55 -10.26 17.53 14.06
C MET A 55 -9.69 18.92 14.35
N VAL A 56 -10.29 19.95 13.78
CA VAL A 56 -9.91 21.35 13.99
C VAL A 56 -11.14 22.14 14.41
N GLU A 57 -10.94 23.19 15.19
CA GLU A 57 -12.01 24.13 15.51
C GLU A 57 -12.24 25.06 14.31
N ASN A 58 -13.50 25.20 13.89
CA ASN A 58 -13.87 26.13 12.84
C ASN A 58 -14.03 27.56 13.43
N HIS A 59 -14.26 28.55 12.57
CA HIS A 59 -14.48 29.94 13.00
C HIS A 59 -15.70 30.14 13.93
N ARG A 60 -16.63 29.17 13.99
CA ARG A 60 -17.82 29.19 14.85
C ARG A 60 -17.61 28.51 16.21
N GLY A 61 -16.44 27.93 16.44
CA GLY A 61 -16.12 27.19 17.66
C GLY A 61 -16.52 25.70 17.62
N ASP A 62 -16.99 25.20 16.47
CA ASP A 62 -17.34 23.78 16.34
C ASP A 62 -16.10 22.95 15.98
N LEU A 63 -15.98 21.77 16.60
CA LEU A 63 -15.02 20.74 16.19
C LEU A 63 -15.46 20.09 14.87
N VAL A 64 -14.70 20.32 13.81
CA VAL A 64 -14.93 19.76 12.47
C VAL A 64 -13.74 18.91 12.02
N ALA A 65 -13.95 18.05 11.02
CA ALA A 65 -12.84 17.30 10.42
C ALA A 65 -11.81 18.27 9.81
N SER A 66 -10.53 17.95 10.00
CA SER A 66 -9.43 18.69 9.39
C SER A 66 -9.58 18.75 7.86
N PRO A 67 -9.32 19.92 7.23
CA PRO A 67 -9.33 20.04 5.77
C PRO A 67 -8.44 19.01 5.08
N LEU A 68 -7.33 18.58 5.70
CA LEU A 68 -6.46 17.53 5.18
C LEU A 68 -7.17 16.17 5.10
N VAL A 69 -7.99 15.84 6.10
CA VAL A 69 -8.79 14.60 6.09
C VAL A 69 -9.86 14.65 4.99
N VAL A 70 -10.45 15.82 4.77
CA VAL A 70 -11.42 16.03 3.67
C VAL A 70 -10.73 15.90 2.32
N GLU A 71 -9.56 16.52 2.15
CA GLU A 71 -8.77 16.46 0.91
C GLU A 71 -8.34 15.04 0.58
N LEU A 72 -7.86 14.28 1.58
CA LEU A 72 -7.48 12.88 1.38
C LEU A 72 -8.66 12.03 0.87
N ARG A 73 -9.88 12.26 1.40
CA ARG A 73 -11.09 11.57 0.91
C ARG A 73 -11.43 11.96 -0.53
N ASN A 74 -11.26 13.23 -0.89
CA ASN A 74 -11.48 13.71 -2.25
C ASN A 74 -10.48 13.07 -3.23
N LEU A 75 -9.20 13.09 -2.91
CA LEU A 75 -8.14 12.46 -3.71
C LEU A 75 -8.39 10.96 -3.91
N ALA A 76 -8.78 10.25 -2.84
CA ALA A 76 -9.13 8.83 -2.93
C ALA A 76 -10.36 8.59 -3.85
N SER A 77 -11.36 9.46 -3.77
CA SER A 77 -12.54 9.40 -4.64
C SER A 77 -12.19 9.66 -6.10
N THR A 78 -11.37 10.68 -6.38
CA THR A 78 -10.89 11.00 -7.73
C THR A 78 -10.05 9.86 -8.30
N LEU A 79 -9.17 9.27 -7.49
CA LEU A 79 -8.36 8.13 -7.91
C LEU A 79 -9.24 6.92 -8.27
N LYS A 80 -10.27 6.64 -7.47
CA LYS A 80 -11.27 5.60 -7.78
C LYS A 80 -11.98 5.88 -9.11
N GLN A 81 -12.36 7.13 -9.37
CA GLN A 81 -13.02 7.52 -10.63
C GLN A 81 -12.09 7.36 -11.82
N LEU A 82 -10.82 7.75 -11.69
CA LEU A 82 -9.81 7.55 -12.75
C LEU A 82 -9.59 6.07 -13.04
N PHE A 83 -9.48 5.22 -12.02
CA PHE A 83 -9.34 3.78 -12.23
C PHE A 83 -10.58 3.13 -12.85
N ALA A 84 -11.77 3.64 -12.55
CA ALA A 84 -13.00 3.22 -13.22
C ALA A 84 -13.01 3.66 -14.70
N ALA A 85 -12.57 4.88 -14.99
CA ALA A 85 -12.50 5.43 -16.35
C ALA A 85 -11.42 4.73 -17.20
N LEU A 86 -10.25 4.46 -16.61
CA LEU A 86 -9.20 3.63 -17.20
C LEU A 86 -9.68 2.21 -17.51
N GLY A 87 -10.70 1.74 -16.79
CA GLY A 87 -11.18 0.38 -16.90
C GLY A 87 -10.04 -0.61 -16.70
N ILE A 88 -9.28 -0.51 -15.61
CA ILE A 88 -8.07 -1.34 -15.38
C ILE A 88 -8.36 -2.85 -15.50
N SER A 89 -9.58 -3.29 -15.20
CA SER A 89 -10.02 -4.68 -15.41
C SER A 89 -10.21 -5.07 -16.88
N LYS A 90 -10.32 -4.09 -17.77
CA LYS A 90 -10.47 -4.20 -19.24
C LYS A 90 -9.16 -3.95 -19.99
N LEU A 91 -8.15 -3.38 -19.33
CA LEU A 91 -6.82 -3.25 -19.94
C LEU A 91 -6.26 -4.63 -20.24
N GLU A 92 -5.69 -4.79 -21.44
CA GLU A 92 -5.04 -6.03 -21.81
C GLU A 92 -3.83 -6.25 -20.93
N ARG A 93 -3.82 -7.37 -20.20
CA ARG A 93 -2.64 -7.80 -19.46
C ARG A 93 -1.63 -8.36 -20.44
N TYR A 94 -0.34 -8.10 -20.22
CA TYR A 94 0.69 -8.79 -20.99
C TYR A 94 0.50 -10.30 -20.88
N ALA A 95 0.52 -11.00 -22.02
CA ALA A 95 0.43 -12.46 -22.06
C ALA A 95 1.50 -13.06 -21.12
N GLY A 96 1.04 -13.78 -20.09
CA GLY A 96 1.92 -14.26 -19.02
C GLY A 96 2.31 -13.19 -17.99
N SER A 97 1.39 -12.31 -17.56
CA SER A 97 1.58 -11.31 -16.48
C SER A 97 2.05 -11.86 -15.10
N SER A 98 2.43 -13.13 -15.03
CA SER A 98 3.53 -13.66 -14.23
C SER A 98 4.92 -13.27 -14.76
N ARG A 99 5.12 -12.07 -15.34
CA ARG A 99 6.49 -11.57 -15.53
C ARG A 99 7.05 -11.33 -14.13
N PRO A 100 8.19 -11.93 -13.75
CA PRO A 100 8.77 -11.69 -12.44
C PRO A 100 8.93 -10.18 -12.28
N ARG A 101 8.47 -9.65 -11.15
CA ARG A 101 8.59 -8.21 -10.84
C ARG A 101 10.04 -7.78 -11.09
N GLY A 102 10.24 -6.52 -11.48
CA GLY A 102 11.60 -5.98 -11.67
C GLY A 102 12.46 -6.11 -10.40
N PRO A 103 13.78 -5.87 -10.47
CA PRO A 103 14.72 -6.15 -9.36
C PRO A 103 14.27 -5.58 -7.99
N ALA A 104 13.69 -4.37 -7.98
CA ALA A 104 13.13 -3.75 -6.77
C ALA A 104 11.89 -4.50 -6.23
N GLY A 105 10.99 -4.96 -7.10
CA GLY A 105 9.82 -5.74 -6.69
C GLY A 105 10.19 -7.12 -6.13
N GLN A 106 11.27 -7.73 -6.63
CA GLN A 106 11.80 -8.99 -6.09
C GLN A 106 12.37 -8.81 -4.68
N ILE A 107 12.96 -7.65 -4.38
CA ILE A 107 13.47 -7.33 -3.03
C ILE A 107 12.29 -7.17 -2.06
N ILE A 108 11.22 -6.49 -2.47
CA ILE A 108 10.00 -6.33 -1.66
C ILE A 108 9.32 -7.67 -1.41
N ASP A 109 9.24 -8.55 -2.41
CA ASP A 109 8.67 -9.90 -2.26
C ASP A 109 9.48 -10.77 -1.30
N LYS A 110 10.81 -10.72 -1.40
CA LYS A 110 11.70 -11.42 -0.47
C LYS A 110 11.58 -10.88 0.95
N ALA A 111 11.45 -9.56 1.12
CA ALA A 111 11.24 -8.95 2.42
C ALA A 111 9.90 -9.35 3.04
N ARG A 112 8.81 -9.35 2.25
CA ARG A 112 7.48 -9.82 2.69
C ARG A 112 7.48 -11.30 3.03
N SER A 113 8.02 -12.16 2.15
CA SER A 113 8.14 -13.59 2.41
C SER A 113 8.97 -13.90 3.65
N LYS A 114 10.04 -13.13 3.91
CA LYS A 114 10.82 -13.25 5.14
C LYS A 114 10.00 -12.89 6.38
N ILE A 115 9.21 -11.83 6.33
CA ILE A 115 8.33 -11.41 7.44
C ILE A 115 7.26 -12.48 7.70
N ASP A 116 6.64 -13.02 6.65
CA ASP A 116 5.62 -14.07 6.76
C ASP A 116 6.21 -15.35 7.37
N LEU A 117 7.39 -15.77 6.91
CA LEU A 117 8.11 -16.92 7.47
C LEU A 117 8.54 -16.68 8.92
N GLN A 118 8.96 -15.46 9.27
CA GLN A 118 9.32 -15.11 10.65
C GLN A 118 8.11 -15.19 11.57
N ARG A 119 6.93 -14.80 11.10
CA ARG A 119 5.67 -14.92 11.83
C ARG A 119 5.29 -16.39 12.03
N GLU A 120 5.36 -17.20 10.99
CA GLU A 120 5.05 -18.63 11.06
C GLU A 120 6.02 -19.37 12.01
N ILE A 121 7.31 -19.04 11.96
CA ILE A 121 8.31 -19.57 12.91
C ILE A 121 7.98 -19.15 14.35
N ALA A 122 7.54 -17.92 14.57
CA ALA A 122 7.17 -17.45 15.90
C ALA A 122 5.95 -18.18 16.45
N GLU A 123 4.92 -18.40 15.62
CA GLU A 123 3.74 -19.19 15.97
C GLU A 123 4.11 -20.64 16.31
N LYS A 124 4.94 -21.28 15.47
CA LYS A 124 5.40 -22.65 15.71
C LYS A 124 6.28 -22.78 16.95
N LYS A 125 7.10 -21.78 17.26
CA LYS A 125 7.89 -21.75 18.50
C LYS A 125 7.01 -21.61 19.74
N ALA A 126 5.93 -20.84 19.67
CA ALA A 126 4.97 -20.73 20.76
C ALA A 126 4.21 -22.05 20.97
N GLU A 127 3.82 -22.71 19.89
CA GLU A 127 3.20 -24.04 19.93
C GLU A 127 4.15 -25.09 20.52
N LEU A 128 5.41 -25.09 20.09
CA LEU A 128 6.44 -26.00 20.63
C LEU A 128 6.69 -25.73 22.13
N ALA A 129 6.75 -24.47 22.55
CA ALA A 129 6.90 -24.13 23.96
C ALA A 129 5.71 -24.59 24.81
N ALA A 130 4.49 -24.50 24.30
CA ALA A 130 3.29 -25.01 24.99
C ALA A 130 3.28 -26.53 25.11
N ILE A 131 3.83 -27.23 24.11
CA ILE A 131 4.02 -28.68 24.15
C ILE A 131 5.10 -29.05 25.17
N ASP A 132 6.26 -28.39 25.14
CA ASP A 132 7.35 -28.62 26.09
C ASP A 132 6.91 -28.34 27.55
N ASP A 133 6.11 -27.29 27.78
CA ASP A 133 5.53 -26.99 29.10
C ASP A 133 4.53 -28.08 29.54
N MET A 134 3.73 -28.60 28.62
CA MET A 134 2.80 -29.70 28.92
C MET A 134 3.54 -31.01 29.21
N ASP A 135 4.63 -31.29 28.49
CA ASP A 135 5.48 -32.45 28.76
C ASP A 135 6.18 -32.33 30.12
N ARG A 136 6.66 -31.13 30.49
CA ARG A 136 7.21 -30.87 31.84
C ARG A 136 6.18 -30.99 32.95
N PHE A 137 4.95 -30.54 32.72
CA PHE A 137 3.85 -30.73 33.66
C PHE A 137 3.53 -32.21 33.86
N LEU A 138 3.44 -32.98 32.77
CA LEU A 138 3.22 -34.44 32.83
C LEU A 138 4.38 -35.20 33.48
N ALA A 139 5.61 -34.69 33.36
CA ALA A 139 6.79 -35.22 34.03
C ALA A 139 6.87 -34.87 35.53
N GLY A 140 5.99 -33.99 36.03
CA GLY A 140 5.98 -33.52 37.43
C GLY A 140 7.12 -32.53 37.76
N GLU A 141 7.67 -31.87 36.74
CA GLU A 141 8.76 -30.89 36.88
C GLU A 141 8.25 -29.43 37.01
N LEU A 142 6.93 -29.23 36.88
CA LEU A 142 6.21 -27.99 37.11
C LEU A 142 5.13 -28.25 38.18
N ASP A 143 5.01 -27.38 39.18
CA ASP A 143 3.98 -27.44 40.23
C ASP A 143 2.55 -27.23 39.67
#